data_AF-W9SFP5-F1
#
_entry.id   AF-W9SFP5-F1
#
_cell.length_a   1.000
_cell.length_b   1.000
_cell.length_c   1.000
_cell.angle_alpha   90.00
_cell.angle_beta   90.00
_cell.angle_gamma   90.00
#
_symmetry.space_group_name_H-M   'P 1'
#
loop_
_entity.id
_entity.type
_entity.pdbx_description
1 polymer ?
#
loop_
_entity_poly.entity_id
_entity_poly.type
_entity_poly.pdbx_seq_one_letter_code
_entity_poly.pdbx_strand_id
1 'polypeptide(L)'
;MSHLEMVPTPPLPILPLPSFSQLKWQQRELIMFLHFGVNTFTDSEWGSGHENPAIFNPVGLAANQWVDTAVEAGISLVILTAKHHDGFCLWPSKYTDHSVVRSPWKNGHGDVVRELADAAKARGVDVGLYLSPWDRHDRRYGHDLPYNEYYLAQLQELLKK
;
A
#
# COMPACT_ATOMS: atom_id res chain seq x y z
N MET A 1 -27.04 21.24 -46.47
CA MET A 1 -27.13 21.91 -45.16
C MET A 1 -27.38 20.83 -44.13
N SER A 2 -26.42 20.55 -43.25
CA SER A 2 -26.59 19.57 -42.17
C SER A 2 -27.55 20.14 -41.13
N HIS A 3 -28.65 19.44 -40.84
CA HIS A 3 -29.51 19.77 -39.72
C HIS A 3 -28.69 19.62 -38.43
N LEU A 4 -28.53 20.70 -37.68
CA LEU A 4 -28.05 20.64 -36.31
C LEU A 4 -29.13 19.99 -35.46
N GLU A 5 -28.85 18.78 -34.97
CA GLU A 5 -29.74 18.06 -34.07
C GLU A 5 -29.72 18.77 -32.71
N MET A 6 -30.87 19.28 -32.26
CA MET A 6 -30.97 19.87 -30.92
C MET A 6 -31.03 18.74 -29.90
N VAL A 7 -29.94 18.55 -29.15
CA VAL A 7 -29.91 17.62 -28.02
C VAL A 7 -30.67 18.26 -26.85
N PRO A 8 -31.65 17.57 -26.25
CA PRO A 8 -32.41 18.11 -25.12
C PRO A 8 -31.50 18.36 -23.90
N THR A 9 -31.77 19.45 -23.20
CA THR A 9 -31.03 19.80 -21.97
C THR A 9 -31.21 18.69 -20.92
N PRO A 10 -30.13 18.14 -20.35
CA PRO A 10 -30.23 17.09 -19.34
C PRO A 10 -30.92 17.62 -18.06
N PRO A 11 -31.63 16.74 -17.32
CA PRO A 11 -32.24 17.11 -16.05
C PRO A 11 -31.16 17.42 -14.98
N LEU A 12 -31.56 18.13 -13.92
CA LEU A 12 -30.70 18.30 -12.76
C LEU A 12 -30.37 16.94 -12.12
N PRO A 13 -29.14 16.74 -11.62
CA PRO A 13 -28.75 15.49 -10.97
C PRO A 13 -29.50 15.27 -9.64
N ILE A 14 -29.72 14.00 -9.30
CA ILE A 14 -30.20 13.59 -7.97
C ILE A 14 -28.97 13.35 -7.08
N LEU A 15 -28.93 14.00 -5.92
CA LEU A 15 -27.83 13.87 -4.97
C LEU A 15 -27.97 12.60 -4.11
N PRO A 16 -26.85 12.02 -3.64
CA PRO A 16 -25.46 12.50 -3.76
C PRO A 16 -24.79 12.11 -5.09
N LEU A 17 -23.86 12.95 -5.55
CA LEU A 17 -22.95 12.65 -6.67
C LEU A 17 -21.59 12.18 -6.15
N PRO A 18 -20.89 11.29 -6.88
CA PRO A 18 -19.52 10.95 -6.54
C PRO A 18 -18.61 12.18 -6.70
N SER A 19 -17.70 12.37 -5.75
CA SER A 19 -16.55 13.26 -5.93
C SER A 19 -15.66 12.76 -7.07
N PHE A 20 -14.79 13.64 -7.58
CA PHE A 20 -13.81 13.28 -8.60
C PHE A 20 -12.97 12.05 -8.20
N SER A 21 -12.50 11.98 -6.96
CA SER A 21 -11.69 10.85 -6.47
C SER A 21 -12.48 9.54 -6.41
N GLN A 22 -13.76 9.58 -6.03
CA GLN A 22 -14.64 8.41 -6.03
C GLN A 22 -14.90 7.92 -7.45
N LEU A 23 -15.16 8.83 -8.39
CA LEU A 23 -15.36 8.48 -9.79
C LEU A 23 -14.07 7.90 -10.41
N LYS A 24 -12.91 8.52 -10.15
CA LYS A 24 -11.61 8.00 -10.57
C LYS A 24 -11.35 6.61 -10.01
N TRP A 25 -11.69 6.36 -8.73
CA TRP A 25 -11.58 5.03 -8.12
C TRP A 25 -12.50 4.01 -8.80
N GLN A 26 -13.77 4.38 -9.03
CA GLN A 26 -14.76 3.51 -9.67
C GLN A 26 -14.35 3.11 -11.09
N GLN A 27 -13.76 4.05 -11.84
CA GLN A 27 -13.27 3.84 -13.20
C GLN A 27 -12.04 2.92 -13.31
N ARG A 28 -11.41 2.54 -12.19
CA ARG A 28 -10.31 1.56 -12.23
C ARG A 28 -10.79 0.15 -12.53
N GLU A 29 -12.03 -0.16 -12.11
CA GLU A 29 -12.72 -1.45 -12.24
C GLU A 29 -12.01 -2.62 -11.52
N LEU A 30 -10.76 -2.90 -11.87
CA LEU A 30 -9.90 -3.93 -11.30
C LEU A 30 -8.64 -3.34 -10.68
N ILE A 31 -8.29 -3.81 -9.49
CA ILE A 31 -7.07 -3.44 -8.76
C ILE A 31 -6.35 -4.69 -8.25
N MET A 32 -5.07 -4.57 -7.92
CA MET A 32 -4.29 -5.66 -7.32
C MET A 32 -3.96 -5.35 -5.86
N PHE A 33 -4.09 -6.34 -4.99
CA PHE A 33 -3.64 -6.24 -3.60
C PHE A 33 -2.44 -7.17 -3.39
N LEU A 34 -1.33 -6.62 -2.93
CA LEU A 34 -0.09 -7.33 -2.62
C LEU A 34 0.03 -7.50 -1.10
N HIS A 35 -0.31 -8.68 -0.60
CA HIS A 35 0.02 -9.09 0.77
C HIS A 35 1.42 -9.69 0.78
N PHE A 36 2.36 -8.98 1.39
CA PHE A 36 3.75 -9.40 1.49
C PHE A 36 4.34 -8.90 2.80
N GLY A 37 5.13 -9.72 3.48
CA GLY A 37 5.72 -9.37 4.78
C GLY A 37 6.32 -10.58 5.49
N VAL A 38 6.57 -10.44 6.79
CA VAL A 38 7.08 -11.55 7.62
C VAL A 38 6.19 -12.80 7.57
N ASN A 39 4.88 -12.60 7.41
CA ASN A 39 3.87 -13.65 7.27
C ASN A 39 4.10 -14.55 6.05
N THR A 40 4.67 -14.02 4.96
CA THR A 40 5.07 -14.82 3.80
C THR A 40 6.15 -15.86 4.15
N PHE A 41 6.97 -15.59 5.18
CA PHE A 41 8.07 -16.45 5.62
C PHE A 41 7.71 -17.34 6.80
N THR A 42 6.59 -17.07 7.46
CA THR A 42 6.06 -17.90 8.56
C THR A 42 4.89 -18.77 8.14
N ASP A 43 4.43 -18.67 6.89
CA ASP A 43 3.26 -19.39 6.37
C ASP A 43 2.00 -19.15 7.22
N SER A 44 1.78 -17.89 7.58
CA SER A 44 0.66 -17.47 8.43
C SER A 44 -0.13 -16.35 7.79
N GLU A 45 -1.46 -16.39 7.90
CA GLU A 45 -2.31 -15.28 7.50
C GLU A 45 -2.13 -14.07 8.44
N TRP A 46 -2.07 -14.33 9.75
CA TRP A 46 -1.94 -13.32 10.80
C TRP A 46 -0.74 -13.62 11.70
N GLY A 47 0.33 -12.85 11.54
CA GLY A 47 1.47 -12.87 12.46
C GLY A 47 1.10 -12.45 13.88
N SER A 48 1.93 -12.88 14.83
CA SER A 48 1.75 -12.68 16.27
C SER A 48 2.16 -11.29 16.75
N GLY A 49 3.05 -10.60 16.02
CA GLY A 49 3.72 -9.37 16.44
C GLY A 49 5.10 -9.61 17.07
N HIS A 50 5.53 -10.86 17.17
CA HIS A 50 6.82 -11.26 17.76
C HIS A 50 7.75 -11.95 16.76
N GLU A 51 7.40 -11.91 15.47
CA GLU A 51 8.24 -12.43 14.40
C GLU A 51 9.62 -11.78 14.44
N ASN A 52 10.68 -12.58 14.37
CA ASN A 52 12.03 -12.04 14.32
C ASN A 52 12.26 -11.39 12.94
N PRO A 53 12.60 -10.08 12.83
CA PRO A 53 12.90 -9.43 11.55
C PRO A 53 13.89 -10.18 10.67
N ALA A 54 14.76 -11.01 11.26
CA ALA A 54 15.71 -11.84 10.53
C ALA A 54 15.08 -12.85 9.55
N ILE A 55 13.82 -13.23 9.76
CA ILE A 55 13.11 -14.16 8.85
C ILE A 55 12.74 -13.49 7.53
N PHE A 56 12.63 -12.17 7.51
CA PHE A 56 12.36 -11.42 6.29
C PHE A 56 13.63 -11.35 5.43
N ASN A 57 13.77 -12.29 4.49
CA ASN A 57 14.94 -12.36 3.62
C ASN A 57 14.60 -12.88 2.22
N PRO A 58 13.81 -12.13 1.42
CA PRO A 58 13.49 -12.57 0.06
C PRO A 58 14.77 -12.59 -0.81
N VAL A 59 15.03 -13.73 -1.44
CA VAL A 59 16.24 -13.97 -2.24
C VAL A 59 16.17 -13.30 -3.63
N GLY A 60 14.97 -13.14 -4.19
CA GLY A 60 14.75 -12.65 -5.55
C GLY A 60 13.67 -11.59 -5.65
N LEU A 61 13.50 -10.73 -4.64
CA LEU A 61 12.50 -9.66 -4.70
C LEU A 61 12.77 -8.74 -5.89
N ALA A 62 11.80 -8.63 -6.78
CA ALA A 62 11.84 -7.75 -7.94
C ALA A 62 10.47 -7.07 -8.12
N ALA A 63 10.30 -5.87 -7.53
CA ALA A 63 9.03 -5.14 -7.63
C ALA A 63 8.65 -4.78 -9.08
N ASN A 64 9.63 -4.63 -9.98
CA ASN A 64 9.39 -4.51 -11.42
C ASN A 64 8.55 -5.67 -11.95
N GLN A 65 8.84 -6.91 -11.55
CA GLN A 65 8.10 -8.08 -12.01
C GLN A 65 6.64 -8.05 -11.52
N TRP A 66 6.39 -7.58 -10.29
CA TRP A 66 5.02 -7.42 -9.79
C TRP A 66 4.22 -6.41 -10.62
N VAL A 67 4.85 -5.28 -10.96
CA VAL A 67 4.19 -4.23 -11.74
C VAL A 67 4.06 -4.63 -13.21
N ASP A 68 5.03 -5.32 -13.80
CA ASP A 68 4.92 -5.88 -15.15
C ASP A 68 3.69 -6.80 -15.26
N THR A 69 3.51 -7.69 -14.28
CA THR A 69 2.30 -8.53 -14.19
C THR A 69 1.02 -7.71 -14.03
N ALA A 70 1.04 -6.60 -13.27
CA ALA A 70 -0.11 -5.71 -13.15
C ALA A 70 -0.49 -5.07 -14.50
N VAL A 71 0.50 -4.58 -15.24
CA VAL A 71 0.31 -3.98 -16.56
C VAL A 71 -0.25 -5.01 -17.55
N GLU A 72 0.32 -6.21 -17.60
CA GLU A 72 -0.16 -7.30 -18.45
C GLU A 72 -1.61 -7.70 -18.13
N ALA A 73 -2.02 -7.59 -16.86
CA ALA A 73 -3.39 -7.85 -16.42
C ALA A 73 -4.34 -6.65 -16.59
N GLY A 74 -3.89 -5.52 -17.14
CA GLY A 74 -4.70 -4.31 -17.33
C GLY A 74 -5.01 -3.55 -16.02
N ILE A 75 -4.23 -3.76 -14.97
CA ILE A 75 -4.45 -3.17 -13.64
C ILE A 75 -3.80 -1.79 -13.54
N SER A 76 -4.59 -0.80 -13.11
CA SER A 76 -4.13 0.60 -12.99
C SER A 76 -3.74 1.02 -11.56
N LEU A 77 -3.99 0.18 -10.56
CA LEU A 77 -3.65 0.43 -9.15
C LEU A 77 -3.20 -0.86 -8.46
N VAL A 78 -2.04 -0.80 -7.82
CA VAL A 78 -1.55 -1.84 -6.89
C VAL A 78 -1.60 -1.30 -5.46
N ILE A 79 -2.06 -2.10 -4.50
CA ILE A 79 -2.10 -1.76 -3.07
C ILE A 79 -1.19 -2.72 -2.31
N LEU A 80 -0.17 -2.19 -1.63
CA LEU A 80 0.79 -2.99 -0.85
C LEU A 80 0.49 -2.92 0.65
N THR A 81 0.57 -4.04 1.35
CA THR A 81 0.65 -4.08 2.82
C THR A 81 1.98 -3.50 3.32
N ALA A 82 2.09 -2.17 3.38
CA ALA A 82 3.27 -1.50 3.94
C ALA A 82 3.53 -1.94 5.40
N LYS A 83 2.46 -2.17 6.16
CA LYS A 83 2.47 -2.83 7.48
C LYS A 83 1.20 -3.66 7.63
N HIS A 84 1.32 -4.92 8.04
CA HIS A 84 0.18 -5.78 8.35
C HIS A 84 -0.12 -5.82 9.87
N HIS A 85 -1.00 -6.70 10.33
CA HIS A 85 -1.38 -6.80 11.74
C HIS A 85 -0.22 -7.17 12.68
N ASP A 86 0.78 -7.89 12.17
CA ASP A 86 2.02 -8.20 12.88
C ASP A 86 2.86 -6.95 13.19
N GLY A 87 2.61 -5.80 12.55
CA GLY A 87 3.35 -4.56 12.82
C GLY A 87 4.68 -4.44 12.08
N PHE A 88 5.11 -5.44 11.30
CA PHE A 88 6.38 -5.38 10.57
C PHE A 88 6.29 -4.39 9.41
N CYS A 89 7.15 -3.37 9.42
CA CYS A 89 7.15 -2.32 8.40
C CYS A 89 8.07 -2.65 7.22
N LEU A 90 7.52 -2.61 6.01
CA LEU A 90 8.23 -2.88 4.74
C LEU A 90 9.12 -1.74 4.23
N TRP A 91 9.18 -0.63 4.97
CA TRP A 91 10.04 0.52 4.70
C TRP A 91 10.88 0.81 5.95
N PRO A 92 12.01 1.54 5.81
CA PRO A 92 12.85 1.89 6.95
C PRO A 92 12.22 3.04 7.75
N SER A 93 11.18 2.73 8.53
CA SER A 93 10.50 3.67 9.40
C SER A 93 11.44 4.18 10.49
N LYS A 94 11.37 5.47 10.83
CA LYS A 94 12.13 6.07 11.92
C LYS A 94 11.53 5.77 13.30
N TYR A 95 10.31 5.24 13.35
CA TYR A 95 9.51 5.15 14.58
C TYR A 95 9.42 3.75 15.18
N THR A 96 10.02 2.74 14.53
CA THR A 96 10.13 1.37 15.02
C THR A 96 11.31 0.66 14.36
N ASP A 97 11.97 -0.25 15.08
CA ASP A 97 12.97 -1.14 14.51
C ASP A 97 12.40 -2.50 14.07
N HIS A 98 11.11 -2.76 14.33
CA HIS A 98 10.38 -3.89 13.76
C HIS A 98 10.01 -3.60 12.29
N SER A 99 11.04 -3.54 11.47
CA SER A 99 10.97 -3.20 10.05
C SER A 99 12.13 -3.85 9.29
N VAL A 100 12.15 -3.62 7.98
CA VAL A 100 13.25 -4.04 7.09
C VAL A 100 14.64 -3.64 7.58
N VAL A 101 14.79 -2.60 8.42
CA VAL A 101 16.09 -2.16 8.96
C VAL A 101 16.76 -3.20 9.87
N ARG A 102 15.98 -4.10 10.48
CA ARG A 102 16.48 -5.21 11.31
C ARG A 102 16.52 -6.54 10.57
N SER A 103 16.16 -6.55 9.28
CA SER A 103 16.21 -7.74 8.45
C SER A 103 17.56 -7.87 7.72
N PRO A 104 18.01 -9.09 7.37
CA PRO A 104 19.19 -9.29 6.55
C PRO A 104 18.98 -8.87 5.09
N TRP A 105 17.73 -8.71 4.65
CA TRP A 105 17.41 -8.34 3.29
C TRP A 105 18.08 -7.01 2.92
N LYS A 106 18.88 -7.04 1.84
CA LYS A 106 19.71 -5.91 1.39
C LYS A 106 20.54 -5.28 2.53
N ASN A 107 21.03 -6.11 3.45
CA ASN A 107 21.80 -5.70 4.62
C ASN A 107 21.08 -4.65 5.49
N GLY A 108 19.75 -4.73 5.60
CA GLY A 108 18.94 -3.77 6.37
C GLY A 108 18.73 -2.42 5.69
N HIS A 109 19.15 -2.26 4.43
CA HIS A 109 19.00 -1.02 3.66
C HIS A 109 17.88 -1.07 2.61
N GLY A 110 17.12 -2.16 2.58
CA GLY A 110 16.00 -2.33 1.67
C GLY A 110 14.81 -1.42 2.01
N ASP A 111 13.98 -1.16 1.00
CA ASP A 111 12.73 -0.41 1.12
C ASP A 111 11.76 -0.92 0.05
N VAL A 112 10.88 -1.86 0.43
CA VAL A 112 9.95 -2.50 -0.52
C VAL A 112 8.93 -1.48 -1.04
N VAL A 113 8.50 -0.56 -0.17
CA VAL A 113 7.55 0.51 -0.53
C VAL A 113 8.14 1.38 -1.63
N ARG A 114 9.39 1.83 -1.47
CA ARG A 114 10.08 2.62 -2.51
C ARG A 114 10.29 1.82 -3.80
N GLU A 115 10.74 0.57 -3.71
CA GLU A 115 10.95 -0.26 -4.90
C GLU A 115 9.67 -0.48 -5.71
N LEU A 116 8.53 -0.66 -5.04
CA LEU A 116 7.23 -0.75 -5.70
C LEU A 116 6.81 0.60 -6.30
N ALA A 117 6.93 1.69 -5.55
CA ALA A 117 6.55 3.02 -6.01
C ALA A 117 7.34 3.44 -7.26
N ASP A 118 8.65 3.21 -7.28
CA ASP A 118 9.52 3.51 -8.43
C ASP A 118 9.15 2.64 -9.64
N ALA A 119 8.92 1.34 -9.45
CA ALA A 119 8.52 0.41 -10.51
C ALA A 119 7.15 0.77 -11.12
N ALA A 120 6.19 1.14 -10.28
CA ALA A 120 4.84 1.51 -10.66
C ALA A 120 4.81 2.85 -11.42
N LYS A 121 5.52 3.86 -10.90
CA LYS A 121 5.66 5.16 -11.56
C LYS A 121 6.25 5.04 -12.96
N ALA A 122 7.25 4.18 -13.15
CA ALA A 122 7.87 3.95 -14.46
C ALA A 122 6.90 3.36 -15.51
N ARG A 123 5.80 2.73 -15.06
CA ARG A 123 4.81 2.03 -15.90
C ARG A 123 3.43 2.68 -15.92
N GLY A 124 3.27 3.83 -15.27
CA GLY A 124 1.99 4.52 -15.19
C GLY A 124 0.93 3.78 -14.35
N VAL A 125 1.38 2.94 -13.39
CA VAL A 125 0.51 2.27 -12.43
C VAL A 125 0.47 3.10 -11.14
N ASP A 126 -0.72 3.39 -10.62
CA ASP A 126 -0.85 4.09 -9.35
C ASP A 126 -0.55 3.13 -8.17
N VAL A 127 -0.07 3.68 -7.05
CA VAL A 127 0.21 2.91 -5.82
C VAL A 127 -0.69 3.37 -4.68
N GLY A 128 -1.33 2.41 -4.03
CA GLY A 128 -1.95 2.56 -2.72
C GLY A 128 -1.15 1.83 -1.65
N LEU A 129 -1.29 2.28 -0.40
CA LEU A 129 -0.61 1.66 0.74
C LEU A 129 -1.63 1.27 1.80
N TYR A 130 -1.56 0.02 2.24
CA TYR A 130 -2.24 -0.48 3.41
C TYR A 130 -1.30 -0.36 4.61
N LEU A 131 -1.76 0.35 5.64
CA LEU A 131 -1.10 0.51 6.92
C LEU A 131 -2.09 0.01 7.97
N SER A 132 -1.83 -1.14 8.60
CA SER A 132 -2.80 -1.70 9.53
C SER A 132 -3.00 -0.81 10.76
N PRO A 133 -4.25 -0.41 11.09
CA PRO A 133 -4.54 0.26 12.35
C PRO A 133 -4.33 -0.66 13.54
N TRP A 134 -4.65 -1.95 13.41
CA TRP A 134 -4.35 -2.94 14.44
C TRP A 134 -2.89 -3.38 14.34
N ASP A 135 -2.11 -3.13 15.39
CA ASP A 135 -0.71 -3.49 15.49
C ASP A 135 -0.49 -4.40 16.69
N ARG A 136 -0.01 -5.62 16.43
CA ARG A 136 0.25 -6.66 17.44
C ARG A 136 1.67 -6.59 18.01
N HIS A 137 2.54 -5.76 17.44
CA HIS A 137 3.91 -5.59 17.88
C HIS A 137 4.09 -4.38 18.80
N ASP A 138 3.53 -3.23 18.40
CA ASP A 138 3.83 -1.96 19.06
C ASP A 138 3.16 -1.85 20.43
N ARG A 139 3.97 -1.62 21.47
CA ARG A 139 3.51 -1.52 22.87
C ARG A 139 2.59 -0.33 23.14
N ARG A 140 2.56 0.67 22.25
CA ARG A 140 1.63 1.79 22.33
C ARG A 140 0.22 1.38 21.94
N TYR A 141 0.04 0.29 21.18
CA TYR A 141 -1.28 -0.15 20.76
C TYR A 141 -2.21 -0.39 21.96
N GLY A 142 -3.43 0.14 21.88
CA GLY A 142 -4.38 0.21 23.00
C GLY A 142 -4.24 1.46 23.88
N HIS A 143 -3.21 2.29 23.67
CA HIS A 143 -3.09 3.62 24.25
C HIS A 143 -3.40 4.68 23.19
N ASP A 144 -4.61 5.24 23.25
CA ASP A 144 -5.20 6.09 22.20
C ASP A 144 -4.23 7.16 21.68
N LEU A 145 -3.83 8.12 22.52
CA LEU A 145 -3.00 9.25 22.06
C LEU A 145 -1.61 8.79 21.57
N PRO A 146 -0.80 8.03 22.35
CA PRO A 146 0.53 7.60 21.89
C PRO A 146 0.52 6.76 20.62
N TYR A 147 -0.49 5.89 20.44
CA TYR A 147 -0.58 5.06 19.23
C TYR A 147 -1.05 5.86 18.02
N ASN A 148 -2.01 6.79 18.18
CA ASN A 148 -2.44 7.64 17.09
C ASN A 148 -1.31 8.58 16.61
N GLU A 149 -0.48 9.10 17.52
CA GLU A 149 0.70 9.89 17.16
C GLU A 149 1.72 9.05 16.39
N TYR A 150 2.00 7.82 16.84
CA TYR A 150 2.86 6.86 16.14
C TYR A 150 2.32 6.52 14.74
N TYR A 151 1.05 6.16 14.66
CA TYR A 151 0.38 5.79 13.41
C TYR A 151 0.38 6.97 12.42
N LEU A 152 0.07 8.18 12.89
CA LEU A 152 0.09 9.38 12.06
C LEU A 152 1.51 9.71 11.58
N ALA A 153 2.52 9.50 12.42
CA ALA A 153 3.91 9.70 12.05
C ALA A 153 4.35 8.73 10.93
N GLN A 154 3.97 7.45 11.01
CA GLN A 154 4.19 6.48 9.94
C GLN A 154 3.42 6.84 8.67
N LEU A 155 2.16 7.27 8.79
CA LEU A 155 1.36 7.72 7.65
C LEU A 155 2.04 8.91 6.95
N GLN A 156 2.61 9.85 7.70
CA GLN A 156 3.37 10.96 7.12
C GLN A 156 4.66 10.51 6.43
N GLU A 157 5.37 9.48 6.93
CA GLU A 157 6.54 8.93 6.22
C GLU A 157 6.16 8.34 4.86
N LEU A 158 5.00 7.68 4.78
CA LEU A 158 4.53 7.00 3.58
C LEU A 158 3.93 7.96 2.55
N LEU A 159 3.27 9.05 2.98
CA LEU A 159 2.57 9.98 2.08
C LEU A 159 3.41 11.19 1.63
N LYS A 160 4.60 11.41 2.21
CA LYS A 160 5.46 12.58 1.89
C LYS A 160 6.74 12.23 1.13
N LYS A 161 6.95 10.95 0.79
CA LYS A 161 8.14 10.48 0.07
C LYS A 161 7.89 10.35 -1.42
#